data_AF-A0AAE9XG89-F1
#
_entry.id   AF-A0AAE9XG89-F1
#
_cell.length_a   1.000
_cell.length_b   1.000
_cell.length_c   1.000
_cell.angle_alpha   90.00
_cell.angle_beta   90.00
_cell.angle_gamma   90.00
#
_symmetry.space_group_name_H-M   'P 1'
#
loop_
_entity.id
_entity.type
_entity.pdbx_description
1 polymer ?
#
loop_
_entity_poly.entity_id
_entity_poly.type
_entity_poly.pdbx_seq_one_letter_code
_entity_poly.pdbx_strand_id
1 'polypeptide(L)'
;METSKSVIFPNEMLDDMEIEDTFFPTNSNEVGIAVLSHFQDSVHIMRIYQLLLNKDSGSFEPIQELASFSFATREHFDDFLKMLPNMTGLEMLMLLNPISDPTATDINLN
;
A
#
# COMPACT_ATOMS: atom_id res chain seq x y z
N MET A 1 -21.49 9.30 -11.91
CA MET A 1 -21.57 9.35 -10.43
C MET A 1 -20.58 8.33 -9.92
N GLU A 2 -19.45 8.77 -9.37
CA GLU A 2 -18.53 7.89 -8.64
C GLU A 2 -19.29 7.36 -7.42
N THR A 3 -19.71 6.10 -7.46
CA THR A 3 -20.17 5.41 -6.26
C THR A 3 -18.95 5.25 -5.36
N SER A 4 -18.84 6.10 -4.33
CA SER A 4 -17.80 5.98 -3.31
C SER A 4 -17.87 4.57 -2.71
N LYS A 5 -16.84 3.76 -2.96
CA LYS A 5 -16.74 2.40 -2.43
C LYS A 5 -16.41 2.50 -0.94
N SER A 6 -17.16 1.76 -0.11
CA SER A 6 -16.92 1.72 1.35
C SER A 6 -15.77 0.77 1.66
N VAL A 7 -14.81 1.23 2.47
CA VAL A 7 -13.68 0.43 2.97
C VAL A 7 -13.73 0.42 4.49
N ILE A 8 -13.58 -0.76 5.09
CA ILE A 8 -13.53 -0.95 6.54
C ILE A 8 -12.14 -1.47 6.89
N PHE A 9 -11.46 -0.75 7.78
CA PHE A 9 -10.17 -1.14 8.32
C PHE A 9 -10.34 -1.66 9.76
N PRO A 10 -9.64 -2.73 10.16
CA PRO A 10 -9.58 -3.14 11.55
C PRO A 10 -9.02 -2.01 12.42
N ASN A 11 -9.62 -1.76 13.59
CA ASN A 11 -9.16 -0.69 14.50
C ASN A 11 -7.68 -0.83 14.86
N GLU A 12 -7.23 -2.07 15.08
CA GLU A 12 -5.83 -2.40 15.40
C GLU A 12 -4.84 -1.92 14.32
N MET A 13 -5.25 -1.86 13.05
CA MET A 13 -4.41 -1.30 11.99
C MET A 13 -4.34 0.23 12.08
N LEU A 14 -5.43 0.87 12.51
CA LEU A 14 -5.53 2.33 12.61
C LEU A 14 -4.94 2.89 13.90
N ASP A 15 -4.61 2.03 14.88
CA ASP A 15 -3.96 2.45 16.11
C ASP A 15 -2.58 3.07 15.83
N ASP A 16 -1.85 2.52 14.86
CA ASP A 16 -0.49 2.94 14.51
C ASP A 16 -0.33 3.45 13.07
N MET A 17 -1.38 3.40 12.23
CA MET A 17 -1.31 3.79 10.82
C MET A 17 -2.35 4.83 10.41
N GLU A 18 -1.95 5.69 9.48
CA GLU A 18 -2.82 6.65 8.80
C GLU A 18 -3.22 6.10 7.42
N ILE A 19 -4.47 6.32 7.02
CA ILE A 19 -4.96 5.98 5.67
C ILE A 19 -4.57 7.11 4.75
N GLU A 20 -3.85 6.79 3.67
CA GLU A 20 -3.32 7.78 2.73
C GLU A 20 -4.15 7.81 1.45
N ASP A 21 -4.47 6.64 0.88
CA ASP A 21 -5.34 6.56 -0.29
C ASP A 21 -5.95 5.16 -0.48
N THR A 22 -6.95 5.06 -1.35
CA THR A 22 -7.52 3.80 -1.84
C THR A 22 -7.72 3.86 -3.35
N PHE A 23 -7.28 2.83 -4.06
CA PHE A 23 -7.41 2.75 -5.51
C PHE A 23 -8.26 1.54 -5.91
N PHE A 24 -9.16 1.76 -6.87
CA PHE A 24 -10.03 0.72 -7.39
C PHE A 24 -9.89 0.64 -8.92
N PRO A 25 -9.47 -0.51 -9.47
CA PRO A 25 -9.42 -0.69 -10.91
C PRO A 25 -10.81 -0.55 -11.53
N THR A 26 -10.92 0.16 -12.65
CA THR A 26 -12.21 0.35 -13.36
C THR A 26 -12.74 -0.95 -13.98
N ASN A 27 -11.87 -1.93 -14.20
CA ASN A 27 -12.19 -3.25 -14.74
C ASN A 27 -12.48 -4.30 -13.66
N SER A 28 -12.45 -3.92 -12.37
CA SER A 28 -12.73 -4.84 -11.27
C SER A 28 -13.66 -4.23 -10.23
N ASN A 29 -14.72 -4.97 -9.92
CA ASN A 29 -15.67 -4.60 -8.88
C ASN A 29 -15.40 -5.32 -7.56
N GLU A 30 -14.44 -6.24 -7.51
CA GLU A 30 -14.20 -7.10 -6.35
C GLU A 30 -12.86 -6.86 -5.66
N VAL A 31 -11.90 -6.21 -6.33
CA VAL A 31 -10.59 -5.90 -5.74
C VAL A 31 -10.28 -4.41 -5.76
N GLY A 32 -9.45 -3.99 -4.82
CA GLY A 32 -8.83 -2.67 -4.77
C GLY A 32 -7.50 -2.74 -4.04
N ILE A 33 -6.89 -1.59 -3.82
CA ILE A 33 -5.73 -1.45 -2.94
C ILE A 33 -5.96 -0.30 -1.97
N ALA A 34 -5.43 -0.42 -0.77
CA ALA A 34 -5.33 0.66 0.20
C ALA A 34 -3.86 0.95 0.46
N VAL A 35 -3.54 2.23 0.62
CA VAL A 35 -2.22 2.69 1.03
C VAL A 35 -2.35 3.28 2.41
N LEU A 36 -1.62 2.70 3.36
CA LEU A 36 -1.51 3.18 4.72
C LEU A 36 -0.07 3.61 4.99
N SER A 37 0.12 4.48 5.96
CA SER A 37 1.44 4.91 6.38
C SER A 37 1.59 4.97 7.89
N HIS A 38 2.83 4.96 8.35
CA HIS A 38 3.18 5.38 9.69
C HIS A 38 4.59 5.96 9.68
N PHE A 39 4.92 6.73 10.71
CA PHE A 39 6.24 7.32 10.88
C PHE A 39 6.95 6.67 12.08
N GLN A 40 8.08 6.04 11.82
CA GLN A 40 8.86 5.31 12.83
C GLN A 40 10.35 5.54 12.59
N ASP A 41 11.12 5.74 13.67
CA ASP A 41 12.59 5.87 13.62
C ASP A 41 13.11 6.87 12.57
N SER A 42 12.39 7.98 12.40
CA SER A 42 12.70 9.03 11.40
C SER A 42 12.53 8.60 9.93
N VAL A 43 11.76 7.56 9.67
CA VAL A 43 11.45 7.04 8.34
C VAL A 43 9.93 7.02 8.15
N HIS A 44 9.48 7.43 6.96
CA HIS A 44 8.09 7.27 6.54
C HIS A 44 7.91 5.89 5.92
N ILE A 45 7.07 5.06 6.52
CA ILE A 45 6.80 3.71 6.05
C ILE A 45 5.44 3.70 5.36
N MET A 46 5.43 3.32 4.09
CA MET A 46 4.22 3.08 3.31
C MET A 46 3.93 1.59 3.26
N ARG A 47 2.69 1.19 3.47
CA ARG A 47 2.23 -0.19 3.30
C ARG A 47 1.06 -0.24 2.34
N ILE A 48 1.13 -1.16 1.39
CA ILE A 48 0.09 -1.37 0.39
C ILE A 48 -0.65 -2.65 0.74
N TYR A 49 -1.96 -2.55 0.93
CA TYR A 49 -2.83 -3.68 1.21
C TYR A 49 -3.73 -3.97 0.02
N GLN A 50 -3.94 -5.25 -0.29
CA GLN A 50 -5.02 -5.66 -1.16
C GLN A 50 -6.34 -5.55 -0.42
N LEU A 51 -7.30 -4.89 -1.06
CA LEU A 51 -8.70 -4.86 -0.64
C LEU A 51 -9.50 -5.92 -1.40
N LEU A 52 -10.41 -6.60 -0.71
CA LEU A 52 -11.38 -7.51 -1.31
C LEU A 52 -12.79 -7.13 -0.86
N LEU A 53 -13.74 -7.16 -1.80
CA LEU A 53 -15.16 -6.95 -1.50
C LEU A 53 -15.72 -8.13 -0.71
N ASN A 54 -16.17 -7.85 0.51
CA ASN A 54 -17.00 -8.76 1.27
C ASN A 54 -18.44 -8.67 0.75
N LYS A 55 -18.95 -9.77 0.17
CA LYS A 55 -20.28 -9.81 -0.48
C LYS A 55 -21.43 -9.73 0.52
N ASP A 56 -21.20 -10.09 1.78
CA ASP A 56 -22.24 -10.10 2.81
C ASP A 56 -22.45 -8.70 3.39
N SER A 57 -21.37 -7.96 3.65
CA SER A 57 -21.42 -6.59 4.17
C SER A 57 -21.48 -5.52 3.08
N GLY A 58 -21.03 -5.83 1.86
CA GLY A 58 -20.89 -4.87 0.77
C GLY A 58 -19.71 -3.89 0.93
N SER A 59 -18.82 -4.13 1.89
CA SER A 59 -17.63 -3.32 2.15
C SER A 59 -16.36 -3.99 1.63
N PHE A 60 -15.37 -3.19 1.27
CA PHE A 60 -14.01 -3.67 1.04
C PHE A 60 -13.25 -3.76 2.35
N GLU A 61 -12.46 -4.81 2.50
CA GLU A 61 -11.64 -5.06 3.69
C GLU A 61 -10.20 -5.38 3.24
N PRO A 62 -9.17 -4.91 3.98
CA PRO A 62 -7.80 -5.31 3.73
C PRO A 62 -7.60 -6.79 4.07
N ILE A 63 -7.10 -7.57 3.11
CA ILE A 63 -6.94 -9.03 3.27
C ILE A 63 -5.48 -9.49 3.30
N GLN A 64 -4.57 -8.73 2.68
CA GLN A 64 -3.13 -9.04 2.68
C GLN A 64 -2.30 -7.80 2.40
N GLU A 65 -1.12 -7.72 3.03
CA GLU A 65 -0.08 -6.75 2.67
C GLU A 65 0.63 -7.22 1.40
N LEU A 66 0.71 -6.35 0.39
CA LEU A 66 1.37 -6.62 -0.88
C LEU A 66 2.83 -6.17 -0.85
N ALA A 67 3.11 -5.01 -0.26
CA ALA A 67 4.46 -4.46 -0.14
C ALA A 67 4.54 -3.38 0.94
N SER A 68 5.77 -3.16 1.41
CA SER A 68 6.14 -2.09 2.32
C SER A 68 7.34 -1.33 1.76
N PHE A 69 7.29 0.00 1.80
CA PHE A 69 8.33 0.90 1.31
C PHE A 69 8.74 1.87 2.41
N SER A 70 10.01 2.25 2.42
CA SER A 70 10.58 3.16 3.40
C SER A 70 11.14 4.39 2.71
N PHE A 71 10.79 5.57 3.20
CA PHE A 71 11.21 6.85 2.64
C PHE A 71 11.85 7.72 3.72
N ALA A 72 13.00 8.31 3.40
CA ALA A 72 13.69 9.23 4.30
C ALA A 72 12.95 10.57 4.48
N THR A 73 12.07 10.95 3.54
CA THR A 73 11.35 12.22 3.55
C THR A 73 9.90 12.03 3.14
N ARG A 74 9.01 12.88 3.69
CA ARG A 74 7.60 12.92 3.30
C ARG A 74 7.40 13.29 1.83
N GLU A 75 8.27 14.13 1.27
CA GLU A 75 8.24 14.51 -0.15
C GLU A 75 8.36 13.29 -1.08
N HIS A 76 9.37 12.44 -0.86
CA HIS A 76 9.53 11.22 -1.66
C HIS A 76 8.39 10.22 -1.48
N PHE A 77 7.84 10.14 -0.27
CA PHE A 77 6.65 9.35 0.02
C PHE A 77 5.45 9.83 -0.82
N ASP A 78 5.16 11.13 -0.78
CA ASP A 78 4.00 11.73 -1.47
C ASP A 78 4.14 11.64 -2.98
N ASP A 79 5.37 11.80 -3.51
CA ASP A 79 5.65 11.63 -4.92
C ASP A 79 5.47 10.18 -5.37
N PHE A 80 5.91 9.20 -4.57
CA PHE A 80 5.66 7.79 -4.84
C PHE A 80 4.16 7.46 -4.82
N LEU A 81 3.42 7.97 -3.82
CA LEU A 81 1.97 7.78 -3.70
C LEU A 81 1.22 8.25 -4.96
N LYS A 82 1.58 9.42 -5.50
CA LYS A 82 0.98 9.96 -6.74
C LYS A 82 1.30 9.13 -7.98
N MET A 83 2.41 8.41 -7.99
CA MET A 83 2.80 7.56 -9.12
C MET A 83 2.08 6.21 -9.14
N LEU A 84 1.74 5.64 -7.97
CA LEU A 84 1.11 4.32 -7.84
C LEU A 84 -0.06 4.06 -8.82
N PRO A 85 -1.08 4.93 -8.94
CA PRO A 85 -2.21 4.66 -9.85
C PRO A 85 -1.82 4.73 -11.33
N ASN A 86 -0.66 5.31 -11.65
CA ASN A 86 -0.17 5.46 -13.03
C ASN A 86 0.81 4.34 -13.43
N MET A 87 1.17 3.45 -12.51
CA MET A 87 2.06 2.32 -12.80
C MET A 87 1.32 1.26 -13.62
N THR A 88 2.00 0.73 -14.62
CA THR A 88 1.54 -0.44 -15.37
C THR A 88 1.56 -1.67 -14.47
N GLY A 89 0.78 -2.69 -14.85
CA GLY A 89 0.79 -3.97 -14.15
C GLY A 89 2.18 -4.63 -14.10
N LEU A 90 3.01 -4.44 -15.13
CA LEU A 90 4.39 -4.95 -15.13
C LEU A 90 5.28 -4.22 -14.12
N GLU A 91 5.20 -2.89 -14.05
CA GLU A 91 5.96 -2.09 -13.08
C GLU A 91 5.57 -2.48 -11.65
N MET A 92 4.27 -2.64 -11.37
CA MET A 92 3.81 -3.12 -10.07
C MET A 92 4.31 -4.54 -9.77
N LEU A 93 4.28 -5.46 -10.73
CA LEU A 93 4.82 -6.81 -10.52
C LEU A 93 6.32 -6.80 -10.19
N MET A 94 7.10 -5.91 -10.81
CA MET A 94 8.51 -5.73 -10.49
C MET A 94 8.73 -5.12 -9.10
N LEU A 95 7.88 -4.18 -8.69
CA LEU A 95 7.94 -3.58 -7.35
C LEU A 95 7.57 -4.56 -6.24
N LEU A 96 6.56 -5.40 -6.47
CA LEU A 96 6.11 -6.42 -5.50
C LEU A 96 7.06 -7.63 -5.42
N ASN A 97 7.92 -7.82 -6.42
CA ASN A 97 8.95 -8.86 -6.43
C ASN A 97 10.33 -8.24 -6.71
N PRO A 98 10.87 -7.45 -5.77
CA PRO A 98 12.17 -6.83 -5.98
C PRO A 98 13.24 -7.92 -6.06
N ILE A 99 14.11 -7.80 -7.05
CA ILE A 99 15.30 -8.64 -7.12
C ILE A 99 16.26 -8.10 -6.07
N SER A 100 16.58 -8.92 -5.06
CA SER A 100 17.60 -8.58 -4.07
C SER A 100 18.93 -8.37 -4.81
N ASP A 101 19.51 -7.17 -4.73
CA ASP A 101 20.88 -6.97 -5.19
C ASP A 101 21.80 -7.84 -4.31
N PRO A 102 22.49 -8.85 -4.87
CA PRO A 102 23.36 -9.73 -4.09
C PRO A 102 24.53 -8.98 -3.42
N THR A 103 24.77 -7.73 -3.82
CA THR A 103 25.85 -6.87 -3.29
C THR A 103 25.39 -5.91 -2.20
N ALA A 104 24.08 -5.79 -1.94
CA ALA A 104 23.53 -5.10 -0.77
C ALA A 104 23.73 -5.99 0.47
N THR A 105 25.00 -6.16 0.86
CA THR A 105 25.38 -6.91 2.07
C THR A 105 24.89 -6.14 3.28
N ASP A 106 24.19 -6.84 4.16
CA ASP A 106 23.90 -6.44 5.53
C ASP A 106 25.15 -5.85 6.20
N ILE A 107 25.26 -4.52 6.21
CA ILE A 107 26.12 -3.80 7.16
C ILE A 107 25.42 -3.76 8.51
N ASN A 108 25.19 -4.95 9.07
CA ASN A 108 25.00 -5.16 10.49
C ASN A 108 26.18 -6.01 10.98
N LEU A 109 27.31 -5.34 11.23
CA LEU A 109 28.42 -5.88 11.99
C LEU A 109 28.52 -5.11 13.31
N ASN A 110 28.07 -5.80 14.36
CA ASN A 110 28.35 -5.65 15.80
C ASN A 110 27.92 -4.36 16.52
#